data_AF-A0A3D0NQB8-F1
#
_entry.id   AF-A0A3D0NQB8-F1
#
_cell.length_a   1.000
_cell.length_b   1.000
_cell.length_c   1.000
_cell.angle_alpha   90.00
_cell.angle_beta   90.00
_cell.angle_gamma   90.00
#
_symmetry.space_group_name_H-M   'P 1'
#
loop_
_entity.id
_entity.type
_entity.pdbx_description
1 polymer ?
#
loop_
_entity_poly.entity_id
_entity_poly.type
_entity_poly.pdbx_seq_one_letter_code
_entity_poly.pdbx_strand_id
1 'polypeptide(L)'
;STSTHAIGEAFRQIKFGYADAIIAGGAEAALHPLAIKGFTSCKALTMSEDPAQASIPFDKRRNGFVLGEGAAMLILEEYEHAVNRGAKIYAEICGYGNTCDAHHVTAPDPEAAGAARCVKQALDEAAFDGNASTLYINAHGTSTPMNDVTETKAFKKVLGEEAYKAHISSTKSMTGHM
;
A
#
# COMPACT_ATOMS: atom_id res chain seq x y z
N SER A 1 5.71 -2.72 -2.22
CA SER A 1 4.62 -3.46 -2.89
C SER A 1 4.78 -4.97 -2.81
N THR A 2 5.97 -5.50 -2.55
CA THR A 2 6.23 -6.96 -2.47
C THR A 2 5.29 -7.68 -1.51
N SER A 3 5.20 -7.23 -0.25
CA SER A 3 4.37 -7.91 0.77
C SER A 3 2.88 -7.87 0.44
N THR A 4 2.37 -6.72 -0.04
CA THR A 4 0.97 -6.59 -0.46
C THR A 4 0.66 -7.45 -1.69
N HIS A 5 1.61 -7.59 -2.61
CA HIS A 5 1.50 -8.49 -3.76
C HIS A 5 1.46 -9.96 -3.30
N ALA A 6 2.36 -10.37 -2.39
CA ALA A 6 2.37 -11.73 -1.85
C ALA A 6 1.04 -12.09 -1.17
N ILE A 7 0.46 -11.16 -0.40
CA ILE A 7 -0.86 -11.34 0.22
C ILE A 7 -1.96 -11.46 -0.84
N GLY A 8 -1.94 -10.62 -1.88
CA GLY A 8 -2.93 -10.65 -2.96
C GLY A 8 -2.88 -11.93 -3.81
N GLU A 9 -1.68 -12.45 -4.09
CA GLU A 9 -1.53 -13.74 -4.79
C GLU A 9 -1.96 -14.89 -3.89
N ALA A 10 -1.63 -14.88 -2.59
CA ALA A 10 -2.13 -15.88 -1.65
C ALA A 10 -3.67 -15.89 -1.60
N PHE A 11 -4.31 -14.71 -1.57
CA PHE A 11 -5.75 -14.58 -1.70
C PHE A 11 -6.28 -15.24 -2.98
N ARG A 12 -5.66 -15.00 -4.15
CA ARG A 12 -6.07 -15.63 -5.41
C ARG A 12 -5.92 -17.14 -5.39
N GLN A 13 -4.80 -17.66 -4.88
CA GLN A 13 -4.58 -19.10 -4.78
C GLN A 13 -5.67 -19.78 -3.95
N ILE A 14 -6.04 -19.19 -2.81
CA ILE A 14 -7.11 -19.70 -1.95
C ILE A 14 -8.47 -19.57 -2.64
N LYS A 15 -8.80 -18.39 -3.17
CA LYS A 15 -10.07 -18.10 -3.84
C LYS A 15 -10.36 -19.05 -5.01
N PHE A 16 -9.32 -19.48 -5.74
CA PHE A 16 -9.45 -20.42 -6.85
C PHE A 16 -9.26 -21.89 -6.46
N GLY A 17 -9.17 -22.21 -5.16
CA GLY A 17 -9.13 -23.58 -4.64
C GLY A 17 -7.79 -24.30 -4.82
N TYR A 18 -6.68 -23.58 -5.04
CA TYR A 18 -5.36 -24.18 -5.12
C TYR A 18 -4.74 -24.49 -3.74
N ALA A 19 -5.23 -23.84 -2.69
CA ALA A 19 -4.83 -24.08 -1.31
C ALA A 19 -5.94 -23.68 -0.33
N ASP A 20 -6.02 -24.36 0.82
CA ASP A 20 -6.97 -24.00 1.89
C ASP A 20 -6.40 -22.93 2.84
N ALA A 21 -5.07 -22.83 2.92
CA ALA A 21 -4.36 -21.92 3.80
C ALA A 21 -2.99 -21.54 3.25
N ILE A 22 -2.59 -20.26 3.38
CA ILE A 22 -1.28 -19.75 2.96
C ILE A 22 -0.74 -18.74 3.97
N ILE A 23 0.55 -18.85 4.31
CA ILE A 23 1.28 -17.81 5.06
C ILE A 23 1.86 -16.81 4.04
N ALA A 24 1.50 -15.54 4.16
CA ALA A 24 1.92 -14.49 3.23
C ALA A 24 2.35 -13.21 3.96
N GLY A 25 3.35 -12.52 3.44
CA GLY A 25 3.89 -11.33 4.07
C GLY A 25 5.24 -10.93 3.49
N GLY A 26 6.08 -10.29 4.31
CA GLY A 26 7.43 -9.91 3.92
C GLY A 26 8.28 -9.45 5.10
N ALA A 27 9.58 -9.41 4.86
CA ALA A 27 10.58 -8.90 5.79
C ALA A 27 11.60 -8.04 5.03
N GLU A 28 12.06 -6.97 5.68
CA GLU A 28 13.05 -6.04 5.15
C GLU A 28 14.05 -5.65 6.25
N ALA A 29 15.33 -5.62 5.88
CA ALA A 29 16.46 -5.22 6.70
C ALA A 29 17.40 -4.32 5.88
N ALA A 30 16.85 -3.17 5.45
CA ALA A 30 17.45 -2.29 4.47
C ALA A 30 18.41 -1.23 5.05
N LEU A 31 18.63 -1.14 6.37
CA LEU A 31 19.50 -0.15 7.01
C LEU A 31 20.97 -0.51 6.81
N HIS A 32 21.43 -0.31 5.58
CA HIS A 32 22.81 -0.52 5.16
C HIS A 32 23.37 0.75 4.52
N PRO A 33 24.65 1.12 4.75
CA PRO A 33 25.24 2.35 4.19
C PRO A 33 25.09 2.48 2.66
N LEU A 34 25.11 1.37 1.94
CA LEU A 34 24.89 1.36 0.49
C LEU A 34 23.45 1.77 0.12
N ALA A 35 22.45 1.22 0.81
CA ALA A 35 21.04 1.53 0.55
C ALA A 35 20.75 3.00 0.87
N ILE A 36 21.23 3.49 2.02
CA ILE A 36 21.11 4.90 2.41
C ILE A 36 21.72 5.81 1.34
N LYS A 37 22.97 5.55 0.93
CA LYS A 37 23.63 6.34 -0.13
C LYS A 37 22.89 6.29 -1.46
N GLY A 38 22.37 5.12 -1.84
CA GLY A 38 21.57 4.95 -3.06
C GLY A 38 20.32 5.82 -3.05
N PHE A 39 19.49 5.70 -2.00
CA PHE A 39 18.25 6.49 -1.91
C PHE A 39 18.50 7.99 -1.70
N THR A 40 19.55 8.39 -0.97
CA THR A 40 19.98 9.80 -0.90
C THR A 40 20.37 10.34 -2.28
N SER A 41 21.10 9.56 -3.08
CA SER A 41 21.51 9.96 -4.44
C SER A 41 20.31 10.13 -5.38
N CYS A 42 19.27 9.32 -5.18
CA CYS A 42 17.99 9.47 -5.87
C CYS A 42 17.10 10.59 -5.32
N LYS A 43 17.54 11.31 -4.28
CA LYS A 43 16.78 12.36 -3.57
C LYS A 43 15.44 11.85 -3.03
N ALA A 44 15.40 10.58 -2.61
CA ALA A 44 14.20 9.93 -2.11
C ALA A 44 14.05 10.02 -0.59
N LEU A 45 15.18 10.11 0.13
CA LEU A 45 15.19 10.24 1.59
C LEU A 45 14.98 11.69 2.02
N THR A 46 14.27 11.87 3.13
CA THR A 46 14.26 13.15 3.83
C THR A 46 15.68 13.48 4.34
N MET A 47 16.00 14.76 4.41
CA MET A 47 17.20 15.27 5.09
C MET A 47 16.85 16.01 6.38
N SER A 48 15.58 15.94 6.83
CA SER A 48 15.15 16.57 8.08
C SER A 48 15.80 15.88 9.26
N GLU A 49 16.40 16.66 10.15
CA GLU A 49 16.89 16.18 11.44
C GLU A 49 15.81 16.20 12.52
N ASP A 50 14.68 16.91 12.29
CA ASP A 50 13.51 16.87 13.15
C ASP A 50 12.68 15.61 12.85
N PRO A 51 12.57 14.63 13.78
CA PRO A 51 11.79 13.42 13.58
C PRO A 51 10.31 13.70 13.30
N ALA A 52 9.75 14.78 13.87
CA ALA A 52 8.36 15.16 13.66
C ALA A 52 8.08 15.70 12.25
N GLN A 53 9.12 15.98 11.46
CA GLN A 53 9.04 16.45 10.07
C GLN A 53 9.64 15.46 9.07
N ALA A 54 10.24 14.37 9.54
CA ALA A 54 11.01 13.46 8.70
C ALA A 54 10.14 12.55 7.82
N SER A 55 8.98 12.11 8.31
CA SER A 55 8.03 11.30 7.55
C SER A 55 6.62 11.86 7.74
N ILE A 56 6.25 12.77 6.84
CA ILE A 56 4.98 13.51 6.88
C ILE A 56 4.21 13.33 5.56
N PRO A 57 3.67 12.13 5.27
CA PRO A 57 2.93 11.87 4.04
C PRO A 57 1.78 12.87 3.85
N PHE A 58 1.60 13.34 2.62
CA PHE A 58 0.59 14.30 2.19
C PHE A 58 0.70 15.73 2.78
N ASP A 59 1.60 15.99 3.74
CA ASP A 59 1.87 17.34 4.23
C ASP A 59 2.46 18.22 3.11
N LYS A 60 2.17 19.51 3.13
CA LYS A 60 2.71 20.49 2.17
C LYS A 60 4.24 20.57 2.22
N ARG A 61 4.85 20.24 3.37
CA ARG A 61 6.29 20.35 3.65
C ARG A 61 7.08 19.07 3.37
N ARG A 62 6.40 18.00 2.98
CA ARG A 62 7.00 16.68 2.72
C ARG A 62 8.15 16.76 1.71
N ASN A 63 9.22 16.00 1.96
CA ASN A 63 10.45 16.09 1.17
C ASN A 63 11.20 14.77 0.98
N GLY A 64 10.60 13.63 1.30
CA GLY A 64 11.22 12.31 1.23
C GLY A 64 10.76 11.40 2.36
N PHE A 65 11.09 10.11 2.27
CA PHE A 65 10.78 9.15 3.34
C PHE A 65 11.97 8.93 4.29
N VAL A 66 11.68 8.32 5.43
CA VAL A 66 12.66 7.68 6.32
C VAL A 66 12.67 6.19 6.02
N LEU A 67 13.84 5.58 5.88
CA LEU A 67 13.97 4.13 5.65
C LEU A 67 13.66 3.39 6.97
N GLY A 68 12.88 2.32 6.89
CA GLY A 68 12.51 1.48 8.02
C GLY A 68 12.88 0.01 7.77
N GLU A 69 12.83 -0.78 8.84
CA GLU A 69 13.00 -2.24 8.79
C GLU A 69 11.87 -2.89 9.55
N GLY A 70 11.56 -4.13 9.18
CA GLY A 70 10.53 -4.90 9.87
C GLY A 70 10.13 -6.14 9.12
N ALA A 71 9.31 -6.95 9.77
CA ALA A 71 8.71 -8.14 9.19
C ALA A 71 7.26 -8.26 9.65
N ALA A 72 6.40 -8.71 8.73
CA ALA A 72 5.02 -9.01 9.03
C ALA A 72 4.56 -10.20 8.19
N MET A 73 3.89 -11.15 8.83
CA MET A 73 3.29 -12.32 8.20
C MET A 73 1.83 -12.43 8.62
N LEU A 74 0.97 -12.80 7.66
CA LEU A 74 -0.43 -13.13 7.86
C LEU A 74 -0.65 -14.60 7.52
N ILE A 75 -1.60 -15.22 8.21
CA ILE A 75 -2.15 -16.53 7.83
C ILE A 75 -3.49 -16.24 7.16
N LEU A 76 -3.59 -16.56 5.87
CA LEU A 76 -4.82 -16.49 5.11
C LEU A 76 -5.39 -17.90 5.00
N GLU A 77 -6.70 -18.02 5.10
CA GLU A 77 -7.43 -19.28 4.98
C GLU A 77 -8.71 -19.09 4.20
N GLU A 78 -9.18 -20.17 3.57
CA GLU A 78 -10.54 -20.25 3.03
C GLU A 78 -11.54 -20.05 4.19
N TYR A 79 -12.61 -19.30 3.93
CA TYR A 79 -13.51 -18.81 4.97
C TYR A 79 -14.23 -19.95 5.69
N GLU A 80 -14.84 -20.88 4.95
CA GLU A 80 -15.57 -22.00 5.55
C GLU A 80 -14.62 -22.96 6.28
N HIS A 81 -13.42 -23.20 5.75
CA HIS A 81 -12.35 -23.93 6.42
C HIS A 81 -12.01 -23.30 7.78
N ALA A 82 -11.78 -21.97 7.80
CA ALA A 82 -11.46 -21.23 9.02
C ALA A 82 -12.62 -21.28 10.05
N VAL A 83 -13.87 -21.13 9.58
CA VAL A 83 -15.07 -21.20 10.42
C VAL A 83 -15.23 -22.60 11.03
N ASN A 84 -15.10 -23.66 10.23
CA ASN A 84 -15.30 -25.04 10.68
C ASN A 84 -14.33 -25.46 11.78
N ARG A 85 -13.10 -24.95 11.76
CA ARG A 85 -12.11 -25.21 12.82
C ARG A 85 -12.18 -24.23 14.00
N GLY A 86 -13.12 -23.28 13.99
CA GLY A 86 -13.28 -22.28 15.05
C GLY A 86 -12.16 -21.23 15.11
N ALA A 87 -11.59 -20.85 13.97
CA ALA A 87 -10.55 -19.83 13.91
C ALA A 87 -11.06 -18.45 14.35
N LYS A 88 -10.21 -17.66 15.02
CA LYS A 88 -10.49 -16.24 15.24
C LYS A 88 -10.22 -15.46 13.95
N ILE A 89 -11.28 -14.94 13.33
CA ILE A 89 -11.20 -14.16 12.10
C ILE A 89 -11.00 -12.68 12.46
N TYR A 90 -9.97 -12.05 11.88
CA TYR A 90 -9.66 -10.63 12.11
C TYR A 90 -10.25 -9.71 11.04
N ALA A 91 -10.21 -10.15 9.79
CA ALA A 91 -10.69 -9.43 8.63
C ALA A 91 -10.86 -10.41 7.45
N GLU A 92 -11.53 -9.96 6.41
CA GLU A 92 -11.67 -10.64 5.13
C GLU A 92 -10.98 -9.82 4.03
N ILE A 93 -10.38 -10.50 3.06
CA ILE A 93 -9.87 -9.86 1.85
C ILE A 93 -10.94 -9.98 0.78
N CYS A 94 -11.60 -8.87 0.47
CA CYS A 94 -12.71 -8.85 -0.49
C CYS A 94 -12.25 -8.67 -1.94
N GLY A 95 -11.07 -8.12 -2.19
CA GLY A 95 -10.59 -7.87 -3.55
C GLY A 95 -9.11 -7.48 -3.64
N TYR A 96 -8.50 -7.69 -4.81
CA TYR A 96 -7.09 -7.45 -5.05
C TYR A 96 -6.79 -7.03 -6.50
N GLY A 97 -6.15 -5.88 -6.65
CA GLY A 97 -5.65 -5.37 -7.93
C GLY A 97 -4.13 -5.40 -8.01
N ASN A 98 -3.60 -5.66 -9.21
CA ASN A 98 -2.18 -5.46 -9.52
C ASN A 98 -2.05 -4.88 -10.93
N THR A 99 -1.13 -3.93 -11.10
CA THR A 99 -0.84 -3.31 -12.39
C THR A 99 0.64 -2.96 -12.46
N CYS A 100 1.08 -2.52 -13.64
CA CYS A 100 2.40 -1.93 -13.86
C CYS A 100 2.22 -0.63 -14.64
N ASP A 101 2.87 0.45 -14.19
CA ASP A 101 2.80 1.76 -14.84
C ASP A 101 3.56 1.77 -16.17
N ALA A 102 4.65 1.00 -16.29
CA ALA A 102 5.55 0.94 -17.45
C ALA A 102 6.01 2.32 -17.98
N HIS A 103 6.06 3.33 -17.09
CA HIS A 103 6.27 4.73 -17.47
C HIS A 103 7.73 5.20 -17.32
N HIS A 104 8.32 5.03 -16.13
CA HIS A 104 9.67 5.45 -15.81
C HIS A 104 10.27 4.51 -14.76
N VAL A 105 11.60 4.44 -14.68
CA VAL A 105 12.30 3.51 -13.78
C VAL A 105 12.02 3.78 -12.29
N THR A 106 11.80 5.04 -11.91
CA THR A 106 11.57 5.45 -10.51
C THR A 106 10.43 6.44 -10.32
N ALA A 107 9.98 7.11 -11.38
CA ALA A 107 8.99 8.17 -11.27
C ALA A 107 7.61 7.55 -11.55
N PRO A 108 6.60 7.84 -10.74
CA PRO A 108 5.26 7.35 -11.02
C PRO A 108 4.71 8.04 -12.27
N ASP A 109 3.79 7.39 -12.96
CA ASP A 109 3.06 8.04 -14.05
C ASP A 109 2.37 9.32 -13.53
N PRO A 110 2.66 10.52 -14.08
CA PRO A 110 2.01 11.77 -13.66
C PRO A 110 0.49 11.74 -13.81
N GLU A 111 -0.03 10.88 -14.69
CA GLU A 111 -1.46 10.64 -14.84
C GLU A 111 -2.02 9.62 -13.86
N ALA A 112 -1.20 8.99 -13.04
CA ALA A 112 -1.61 8.00 -12.06
C ALA A 112 -2.42 6.84 -12.68
N ALA A 113 -2.25 6.55 -13.97
CA ALA A 113 -3.19 5.70 -14.70
C ALA A 113 -3.11 4.25 -14.22
N GLY A 114 -1.90 3.73 -13.97
CA GLY A 114 -1.75 2.37 -13.45
C GLY A 114 -2.20 2.22 -12.00
N ALA A 115 -1.88 3.19 -11.13
CA ALA A 115 -2.39 3.23 -9.76
C ALA A 115 -3.93 3.31 -9.71
N ALA A 116 -4.56 4.17 -10.52
CA ALA A 116 -6.02 4.26 -10.60
C ALA A 116 -6.65 2.94 -11.10
N ARG A 117 -6.06 2.31 -12.11
CA ARG A 117 -6.52 0.98 -12.57
C ARG A 117 -6.38 -0.09 -11.47
N CYS A 118 -5.29 -0.07 -10.71
CA CYS A 118 -5.06 -1.01 -9.61
C CYS A 118 -6.14 -0.88 -8.53
N VAL A 119 -6.41 0.35 -8.08
CA VAL A 119 -7.46 0.62 -7.09
C VAL A 119 -8.83 0.22 -7.62
N LYS A 120 -9.14 0.58 -8.88
CA LYS A 120 -10.41 0.20 -9.51
C LYS A 120 -10.60 -1.32 -9.54
N GLN A 121 -9.59 -2.07 -9.98
CA GLN A 121 -9.66 -3.54 -9.99
C GLN A 121 -9.97 -4.13 -8.61
N ALA A 122 -9.28 -3.63 -7.57
CA ALA A 122 -9.50 -4.11 -6.20
C ALA A 122 -10.93 -3.79 -5.70
N LEU A 123 -11.43 -2.58 -5.96
CA LEU A 123 -12.78 -2.17 -5.55
C LEU A 123 -13.87 -2.88 -6.35
N ASP A 124 -13.66 -3.09 -7.66
CA ASP A 124 -14.58 -3.86 -8.51
C ASP A 124 -14.68 -5.31 -8.01
N GLU A 125 -13.53 -5.95 -7.70
CA GLU A 125 -13.51 -7.33 -7.19
C GLU A 125 -14.16 -7.42 -5.80
N ALA A 126 -13.97 -6.40 -4.96
CA ALA A 126 -14.62 -6.28 -3.66
C ALA A 126 -16.11 -5.92 -3.73
N ALA A 127 -16.67 -5.72 -4.93
CA ALA A 127 -18.04 -5.24 -5.15
C ALA A 127 -18.38 -4.00 -4.29
N PHE A 128 -17.43 -3.07 -4.18
CA PHE A 128 -17.58 -1.86 -3.37
C PHE A 128 -18.81 -1.04 -3.81
N ASP A 129 -19.64 -0.64 -2.86
CA ASP A 129 -20.92 0.04 -3.09
C ASP A 129 -20.79 1.51 -3.49
N GLY A 130 -19.57 2.05 -3.47
CA GLY A 130 -19.27 3.44 -3.79
C GLY A 130 -19.39 4.40 -2.60
N ASN A 131 -19.79 3.93 -1.40
CA ASN A 131 -19.93 4.78 -0.22
C ASN A 131 -18.55 5.01 0.44
N ALA A 132 -17.82 6.01 -0.03
CA ALA A 132 -16.47 6.29 0.48
C ALA A 132 -16.42 6.76 1.94
N SER A 133 -17.55 7.09 2.58
CA SER A 133 -17.56 7.46 4.00
C SER A 133 -17.22 6.29 4.94
N THR A 134 -17.32 5.05 4.46
CA THR A 134 -16.91 3.84 5.19
C THR A 134 -15.48 3.42 4.85
N LEU A 135 -14.83 4.10 3.90
CA LEU A 135 -13.54 3.73 3.37
C LEU A 135 -12.41 4.39 4.17
N TYR A 136 -11.51 3.56 4.67
CA TYR A 136 -10.20 3.98 5.16
C TYR A 136 -9.10 3.48 4.22
N ILE A 137 -8.21 4.39 3.82
CA ILE A 137 -7.09 4.14 2.93
C ILE A 137 -5.79 4.26 3.72
N ASN A 138 -5.09 3.14 3.93
CA ASN A 138 -3.69 3.15 4.35
C ASN A 138 -2.81 3.23 3.09
N ALA A 139 -2.43 4.44 2.73
CA ALA A 139 -1.74 4.73 1.48
C ALA A 139 -0.27 4.29 1.49
N HIS A 140 0.32 4.18 0.29
CA HIS A 140 1.75 4.02 0.15
C HIS A 140 2.49 5.19 0.82
N GLY A 141 2.05 6.44 0.58
CA GLY A 141 2.38 7.62 1.37
C GLY A 141 3.85 7.74 1.74
N THR A 142 4.71 7.93 0.75
CA THR A 142 6.17 7.99 0.95
C THR A 142 6.66 9.36 1.39
N SER A 143 5.78 10.34 1.61
CA SER A 143 6.18 11.71 1.94
C SER A 143 7.06 12.34 0.84
N THR A 144 7.03 11.79 -0.37
CA THR A 144 7.72 12.36 -1.53
C THR A 144 6.76 13.26 -2.31
N PRO A 145 7.23 14.39 -2.87
CA PRO A 145 6.34 15.31 -3.59
C PRO A 145 5.57 14.65 -4.74
N MET A 146 6.24 13.84 -5.54
CA MET A 146 5.67 13.17 -6.71
C MET A 146 4.68 12.08 -6.32
N ASN A 147 5.07 11.14 -5.45
CA ASN A 147 4.22 9.99 -5.12
C ASN A 147 2.90 10.42 -4.49
N ASP A 148 2.94 11.29 -3.48
CA ASP A 148 1.75 11.64 -2.71
C ASP A 148 0.74 12.42 -3.57
N VAL A 149 1.22 13.21 -4.53
CA VAL A 149 0.36 13.85 -5.55
C VAL A 149 -0.27 12.81 -6.46
N THR A 150 0.52 11.85 -6.95
CA THR A 150 0.03 10.81 -7.85
C THR A 150 -0.97 9.87 -7.17
N GLU A 151 -0.73 9.46 -5.92
CA GLU A 151 -1.70 8.66 -5.14
C GLU A 151 -3.02 9.42 -4.95
N THR A 152 -2.95 10.70 -4.55
CA THR A 152 -4.14 11.53 -4.40
C THR A 152 -4.91 11.63 -5.72
N LYS A 153 -4.20 11.77 -6.85
CA LYS A 153 -4.80 11.80 -8.19
C LYS A 153 -5.44 10.45 -8.54
N ALA A 154 -4.81 9.32 -8.20
CA ALA A 154 -5.36 7.99 -8.43
C ALA A 154 -6.69 7.79 -7.70
N PHE A 155 -6.74 8.08 -6.40
CA PHE A 155 -7.96 7.93 -5.59
C PHE A 155 -9.09 8.83 -6.10
N LYS A 156 -8.79 10.09 -6.44
CA LYS A 156 -9.78 11.02 -7.03
C LYS A 156 -10.28 10.56 -8.39
N LYS A 157 -9.43 9.95 -9.23
CA LYS A 157 -9.86 9.39 -10.53
C LYS A 157 -10.85 8.23 -10.36
N VAL A 158 -10.69 7.41 -9.32
CA VAL A 158 -11.54 6.22 -9.10
C VAL A 158 -12.82 6.55 -8.33
N LEU A 159 -12.71 7.33 -7.25
CA LEU A 159 -13.82 7.63 -6.35
C LEU A 159 -14.60 8.90 -6.74
N GLY A 160 -14.08 9.73 -7.65
CA GLY A 160 -14.70 11.01 -8.01
C GLY A 160 -14.87 11.93 -6.79
N GLU A 161 -16.03 12.56 -6.67
CA GLU A 161 -16.36 13.44 -5.54
C GLU A 161 -16.43 12.69 -4.20
N GLU A 162 -16.72 11.38 -4.20
CA GLU A 162 -16.73 10.57 -2.97
C GLU A 162 -15.34 10.48 -2.33
N ALA A 163 -14.26 10.72 -3.10
CA ALA A 163 -12.89 10.72 -2.57
C ALA A 163 -12.71 11.64 -1.35
N TYR A 164 -13.49 12.73 -1.25
CA TYR A 164 -13.41 13.67 -0.12
C TYR A 164 -14.02 13.13 1.18
N LYS A 165 -14.79 12.05 1.12
CA LYS A 165 -15.39 11.40 2.29
C LYS A 165 -14.53 10.25 2.83
N ALA A 166 -13.60 9.73 2.03
CA ALA A 166 -12.69 8.69 2.47
C ALA A 166 -11.68 9.23 3.49
N HIS A 167 -11.39 8.42 4.52
CA HIS A 167 -10.29 8.69 5.44
C HIS A 167 -8.99 8.13 4.86
N ILE A 168 -7.90 8.88 4.96
CA ILE A 168 -6.60 8.46 4.44
C ILE A 168 -5.49 8.80 5.42
N SER A 169 -4.56 7.87 5.60
CA SER A 169 -3.28 8.11 6.27
C SER A 169 -2.20 7.19 5.70
N SER A 170 -0.99 7.23 6.25
CA SER A 170 0.00 6.20 5.98
C SER A 170 0.78 5.86 7.24
N THR A 171 0.87 4.56 7.52
CA THR A 171 1.65 4.00 8.62
C THR A 171 3.15 4.35 8.58
N LYS A 172 3.66 4.79 7.42
CA LYS A 172 5.06 5.19 7.24
C LYS A 172 5.44 6.44 8.03
N SER A 173 4.48 7.26 8.45
CA SER A 173 4.77 8.37 9.37
C SER A 173 5.25 7.89 10.74
N MET A 174 4.82 6.70 11.15
CA MET A 174 5.13 6.13 12.47
C MET A 174 6.28 5.13 12.43
N THR A 175 6.45 4.42 11.32
CA THR A 175 7.34 3.24 11.22
C THR A 175 8.43 3.38 10.16
N GLY A 176 8.42 4.45 9.35
CA GLY A 176 9.27 4.57 8.18
C GLY A 176 8.83 3.69 7.02
N HIS A 177 9.60 3.71 5.95
CA HIS A 177 9.35 2.94 4.74
C HIS A 177 10.11 1.61 4.79
N MET A 178 9.35 0.54 4.97
CA MET A 178 9.75 -0.86 4.84
C MET A 178 9.30 -1.44 3.50
#